data_AF-A0A931LGN2-F1
#
_entry.id   AF-A0A931LGN2-F1
#
_cell.length_a   1.000
_cell.length_b   1.000
_cell.length_c   1.000
_cell.angle_alpha   90.00
_cell.angle_beta   90.00
_cell.angle_gamma   90.00
#
_symmetry.space_group_name_H-M   'P 1'
#
loop_
_entity.id
_entity.type
_entity.pdbx_description
1 polymer ?
#
loop_
_entity_poly.entity_id
_entity_poly.type
_entity_poly.pdbx_seq_one_letter_code
_entity_poly.pdbx_strand_id
1 'polypeptide(L)'
;MDMLVTTDWLAAHLGDRDVRVVDGSWHMPQLARDARAEFAHAHIPGAVFFDIDAIADRTSPLPHMLPAPEEFEIAVGALGIGNGDRVVVYDTRGVVSAARVWWTFRAFG
;
A
#
# COMPACT_ATOMS: atom_id res chain seq x y z
N MET A 1 10.44 -6.61 17.05
CA MET A 1 10.64 -5.93 15.76
C MET A 1 9.55 -4.89 15.67
N ASP A 2 9.93 -3.60 15.65
CA ASP A 2 8.94 -2.53 15.63
C ASP A 2 8.18 -2.53 14.31
N MET A 3 6.85 -2.48 14.40
CA MET A 3 5.93 -2.53 13.25
C MET A 3 5.71 -1.15 12.63
N LEU A 4 6.30 -0.10 13.20
CA LEU A 4 6.18 1.29 12.78
C LEU A 4 7.58 1.90 12.66
N VAL A 5 7.74 2.77 11.67
CA VAL A 5 8.95 3.59 11.48
C VAL A 5 8.56 5.07 11.53
N THR A 6 9.48 5.92 11.97
CA THR A 6 9.28 7.37 11.96
C THR A 6 9.52 7.94 10.57
N THR A 7 9.05 9.16 10.34
CA THR A 7 9.36 9.91 9.11
C THR A 7 10.85 10.17 8.94
N ASP A 8 11.57 10.39 10.05
CA ASP A 8 13.03 10.59 10.03
C ASP A 8 13.77 9.33 9.61
N TRP A 9 13.31 8.17 10.12
CA TRP A 9 13.84 6.89 9.67
C TRP A 9 13.58 6.72 8.17
N LEU A 10 12.35 6.93 7.70
CA LEU A 10 12.04 6.76 6.28
C LEU A 10 12.89 7.69 5.42
N ALA A 11 12.99 8.97 5.76
CA ALA A 11 13.80 9.95 5.04
C ALA A 11 15.27 9.53 4.93
N ALA A 12 15.84 8.93 5.98
CA ALA A 12 17.22 8.44 5.98
C ALA A 12 17.44 7.19 5.11
N HIS A 13 16.39 6.42 4.81
CA HIS A 13 16.48 5.14 4.08
C HIS A 13 15.74 5.17 2.72
N LEU A 14 15.27 6.32 2.23
CA LEU A 14 14.59 6.45 0.92
C LEU A 14 15.45 5.97 -0.27
N GLY A 15 16.77 6.01 -0.13
CA GLY A 15 17.72 5.56 -1.16
C GLY A 15 18.09 4.07 -1.06
N ASP A 16 17.65 3.38 -0.01
CA ASP A 16 17.98 1.97 0.18
C ASP A 16 17.27 1.10 -0.88
N ARG A 17 18.02 0.21 -1.51
CA ARG A 17 17.51 -0.60 -2.63
C ARG A 17 16.40 -1.57 -2.22
N ASP A 18 16.37 -1.92 -0.95
CA ASP A 18 15.44 -2.84 -0.31
C ASP A 18 14.34 -2.11 0.47
N VAL A 19 14.19 -0.78 0.37
CA VAL A 19 13.04 -0.07 0.93
C VAL A 19 12.01 0.19 -0.17
N ARG A 20 10.77 -0.25 0.04
CA ARG A 20 9.63 0.02 -0.85
C ARG A 20 8.59 0.84 -0.12
N VAL A 21 8.36 2.06 -0.59
CA VAL A 21 7.32 2.93 -0.03
C VAL A 21 6.01 2.66 -0.76
N VAL A 22 4.94 2.41 -0.02
CA VAL A 22 3.63 2.08 -0.58
C VAL A 22 2.60 3.06 -0.04
N ASP A 23 1.96 3.78 -0.96
CA ASP A 23 0.77 4.55 -0.64
C ASP A 23 -0.45 3.63 -0.67
N GLY A 24 -1.03 3.38 0.50
CA GLY A 24 -2.25 2.61 0.69
C GLY A 24 -3.48 3.49 0.91
N SER A 25 -3.47 4.75 0.44
CA SER A 25 -4.58 5.68 0.62
C SER A 25 -5.84 5.18 -0.06
N TRP A 26 -6.93 5.19 0.69
CA TRP A 26 -8.28 4.92 0.20
C TRP A 26 -9.28 5.83 0.93
N HIS A 27 -10.29 6.32 0.21
CA HIS A 27 -11.28 7.24 0.75
C HIS A 27 -12.68 6.65 0.68
N MET A 28 -13.47 6.92 1.73
CA MET A 28 -14.90 6.60 1.71
C MET A 28 -15.58 7.34 0.54
N PRO A 29 -16.50 6.70 -0.21
CA PRO A 29 -17.12 7.31 -1.39
C PRO A 29 -17.78 8.67 -1.13
N GLN A 30 -18.28 8.90 0.08
CA GLN A 30 -18.95 10.13 0.48
C GLN A 30 -18.00 11.34 0.60
N LEU A 31 -16.69 11.11 0.72
CA LEU A 31 -15.70 12.18 0.80
C LEU A 31 -15.41 12.83 -0.56
N ALA A 32 -15.84 12.21 -1.67
CA ALA A 32 -15.59 12.67 -3.04
C ALA A 32 -14.10 13.02 -3.30
N ARG A 33 -13.21 12.23 -2.70
CA ARG A 33 -11.75 12.31 -2.88
C ARG A 33 -11.27 11.15 -3.73
N ASP A 34 -10.31 11.43 -4.60
CA ASP A 34 -9.68 10.44 -5.47
C ASP A 34 -8.25 10.22 -5.00
N ALA A 35 -8.02 9.12 -4.28
CA ALA A 35 -6.71 8.79 -3.73
C ALA A 35 -5.64 8.63 -4.82
N ARG A 36 -6.02 8.13 -6.01
CA ARG A 36 -5.09 7.92 -7.12
C ARG A 36 -4.70 9.23 -7.77
N ALA A 37 -5.64 10.16 -7.94
CA ALA A 37 -5.36 11.50 -8.42
C ALA A 37 -4.50 12.29 -7.41
N GLU A 38 -4.78 12.15 -6.11
CA GLU A 38 -3.97 12.75 -5.04
C GLU A 38 -2.54 12.23 -5.05
N PHE A 39 -2.36 10.90 -5.15
CA PHE A 39 -1.05 10.27 -5.30
C PHE A 39 -0.31 10.80 -6.53
N ALA A 40 -0.97 10.87 -7.69
CA ALA A 40 -0.37 11.40 -8.91
C ALA A 40 0.05 12.89 -8.79
N HIS A 41 -0.67 13.66 -7.97
CA HIS A 41 -0.34 15.06 -7.69
C HIS A 41 0.86 15.20 -6.74
N ALA A 42 0.87 14.43 -5.65
CA ALA A 42 1.95 14.44 -4.66
C ALA A 42 2.02 13.12 -3.88
N HIS A 43 3.22 12.55 -3.79
CA HIS A 43 3.51 11.35 -3.02
C HIS A 43 4.95 11.39 -2.51
N ILE A 44 5.30 10.48 -1.60
CA ILE A 44 6.69 10.31 -1.14
C ILE A 44 7.55 9.85 -2.34
N PRO A 45 8.74 10.41 -2.58
CA PRO A 45 9.58 10.02 -3.71
C PRO A 45 9.81 8.52 -3.80
N GLY A 46 9.56 7.95 -4.98
CA GLY A 46 9.72 6.51 -5.24
C GLY A 46 8.61 5.62 -4.69
N ALA A 47 7.55 6.19 -4.08
CA ALA A 47 6.41 5.41 -3.65
C ALA A 47 5.63 4.81 -4.83
N VAL A 48 4.93 3.71 -4.56
CA VAL A 48 3.97 3.08 -5.47
C VAL A 48 2.58 3.11 -4.86
N PHE A 49 1.55 3.18 -5.70
CA PHE A 49 0.16 3.22 -5.24
C PHE A 49 -0.42 1.80 -5.16
N PHE A 50 -0.87 1.40 -3.97
CA PHE A 50 -1.59 0.15 -3.74
C PHE A 50 -3.10 0.43 -3.79
N ASP A 51 -3.71 0.03 -4.90
CA ASP A 51 -5.15 0.16 -5.11
C ASP A 51 -5.89 -0.99 -4.44
N ILE A 52 -6.47 -0.76 -3.26
CA ILE A 52 -7.20 -1.79 -2.49
C ILE A 52 -8.49 -2.26 -3.19
N ASP A 53 -9.06 -1.45 -4.09
CA ASP A 53 -10.23 -1.87 -4.88
C ASP A 53 -9.81 -2.82 -6.00
N ALA A 54 -8.61 -2.62 -6.56
CA ALA A 54 -8.05 -3.48 -7.60
C ALA A 54 -7.38 -4.75 -7.03
N ILE A 55 -6.67 -4.64 -5.91
CA ILE A 55 -5.92 -5.71 -5.24
C ILE A 55 -6.79 -6.30 -4.13
N ALA A 56 -7.90 -6.91 -4.55
CA ALA A 56 -8.89 -7.54 -3.71
C ALA A 56 -9.50 -8.75 -4.41
N ASP A 57 -10.14 -9.64 -3.66
CA ASP A 57 -11.01 -10.66 -4.25
C ASP A 57 -12.26 -9.99 -4.83
N ARG A 58 -12.29 -9.92 -6.17
CA ARG A 58 -13.37 -9.31 -6.94
C ARG A 58 -14.47 -10.30 -7.33
N THR A 59 -14.36 -11.56 -6.91
CA THR A 59 -15.42 -12.57 -7.07
C THR A 59 -16.45 -12.50 -5.94
N SER A 60 -16.05 -11.98 -4.78
CA SER A 60 -16.95 -11.70 -3.66
C SER A 60 -17.90 -10.54 -3.96
N PRO A 61 -19.16 -10.59 -3.46
CA PRO A 61 -20.06 -9.44 -3.51
C PRO A 61 -19.67 -8.31 -2.53
N LEU A 62 -18.69 -8.53 -1.66
CA LEU A 62 -18.22 -7.55 -0.67
C LEU A 62 -16.95 -6.83 -1.17
N PRO A 63 -16.79 -5.52 -0.92
CA PRO A 63 -15.57 -4.81 -1.28
C PRO A 63 -14.40 -5.19 -0.36
N HIS A 64 -13.17 -4.97 -0.85
CA HIS A 64 -11.92 -5.11 -0.09
C HIS A 64 -11.73 -6.49 0.55
N MET A 65 -12.22 -7.56 -0.09
CA MET A 65 -11.94 -8.92 0.36
C MET A 65 -10.48 -9.26 0.07
N LEU A 66 -9.88 -10.08 0.94
CA LEU A 66 -8.49 -10.49 0.75
C LEU A 66 -8.37 -11.24 -0.60
N PRO A 67 -7.46 -10.85 -1.50
CA PRO A 67 -7.30 -11.49 -2.81
C PRO A 67 -6.80 -12.94 -2.68
N ALA A 68 -6.79 -13.69 -3.78
CA ALA A 68 -6.06 -14.95 -3.83
C ALA A 68 -4.53 -14.69 -3.75
N PRO A 69 -3.72 -15.60 -3.18
CA PRO A 69 -2.27 -15.43 -3.09
C PRO A 69 -1.60 -15.12 -4.44
N GLU A 70 -2.03 -15.79 -5.52
CA GLU A 70 -1.46 -15.64 -6.86
C GLU A 70 -1.80 -14.26 -7.46
N GLU A 71 -3.01 -13.75 -7.21
CA GLU A 71 -3.43 -12.42 -7.64
C GLU A 71 -2.66 -11.33 -6.89
N PHE A 72 -2.45 -11.53 -5.58
CA PHE A 72 -1.63 -10.65 -4.76
C PHE A 72 -0.18 -10.61 -5.25
N GLU A 73 0.45 -11.78 -5.47
CA GLU A 73 1.83 -11.90 -5.96
C GLU A 73 2.01 -11.15 -7.29
N ILE A 74 1.11 -11.37 -8.26
CA ILE A 74 1.14 -10.68 -9.55
C ILE A 74 1.01 -9.17 -9.36
N ALA A 75 0.07 -8.73 -8.52
CA ALA A 75 -0.19 -7.31 -8.31
C ALA A 75 1.00 -6.61 -7.64
N VAL A 76 1.54 -7.13 -6.54
CA VAL A 76 2.66 -6.49 -5.83
C VAL A 76 3.98 -6.63 -6.59
N GLY A 77 4.16 -7.72 -7.34
CA GLY A 77 5.28 -7.89 -8.26
C GLY A 77 5.27 -6.85 -9.38
N ALA A 78 4.09 -6.49 -9.91
CA ALA A 78 3.95 -5.41 -10.89
C ALA A 78 4.24 -4.02 -10.29
N LEU A 79 4.11 -3.86 -8.98
CA LEU A 79 4.56 -2.67 -8.24
C LEU A 79 6.07 -2.69 -7.93
N GLY A 80 6.80 -3.72 -8.36
CA GLY A 80 8.24 -3.85 -8.13
C GLY A 80 8.61 -4.29 -6.71
N ILE A 81 7.68 -4.88 -5.97
CA ILE A 81 7.88 -5.38 -4.61
C ILE A 81 8.19 -6.87 -4.67
N GLY A 82 9.29 -7.28 -4.02
CA GLY A 82 9.68 -8.68 -3.89
C GLY A 82 10.02 -9.08 -2.45
N ASN A 83 10.30 -10.37 -2.24
CA ASN A 83 10.51 -10.97 -0.91
C ASN A 83 11.70 -10.41 -0.12
N GLY A 84 12.62 -9.69 -0.77
CA GLY A 84 13.75 -9.02 -0.12
C GLY A 84 13.46 -7.60 0.34
N ASP A 85 12.29 -7.05 0.02
CA ASP A 85 11.96 -5.66 0.26
C ASP A 85 11.35 -5.44 1.66
N ARG A 86 11.84 -4.40 2.35
CA ARG A 86 11.23 -3.76 3.52
C ARG A 86 10.13 -2.80 3.03
N VAL A 87 8.89 -3.26 3.12
CA VAL A 87 7.71 -2.47 2.74
C VAL A 87 7.33 -1.49 3.85
N VAL A 88 7.27 -0.20 3.51
CA VAL A 88 6.78 0.87 4.39
C VAL A 88 5.50 1.43 3.80
N VAL A 89 4.38 1.21 4.49
CA VAL A 89 3.06 1.65 4.03
C VAL A 89 2.65 2.95 4.72
N TYR A 90 2.10 3.90 3.97
CA TYR A 90 1.47 5.11 4.50
C TYR A 90 0.11 5.35 3.85
N ASP A 91 -0.68 6.24 4.44
CA ASP A 91 -1.91 6.76 3.86
C ASP A 91 -2.03 8.28 4.10
N THR A 92 -2.95 8.92 3.39
CA THR A 92 -3.33 10.30 3.64
C THR A 92 -4.38 10.40 4.75
N ARG A 93 -4.46 11.57 5.40
CA ARG A 93 -5.41 11.80 6.50
C ARG A 93 -6.86 11.56 6.07
N GLY A 94 -7.61 10.88 6.93
CA GLY A 94 -9.06 10.71 6.83
C GLY A 94 -9.50 9.27 7.11
N VAL A 95 -8.81 8.30 6.53
CA VAL A 95 -9.05 6.86 6.72
C VAL A 95 -7.71 6.20 7.01
N VAL A 96 -7.66 5.32 8.00
CA VAL A 96 -6.45 4.55 8.36
C VAL A 96 -6.37 3.30 7.47
N SER A 97 -6.27 3.49 6.15
CA SER A 97 -6.29 2.41 5.15
C SER A 97 -4.93 1.70 5.00
N ALA A 98 -3.82 2.35 5.34
CA ALA A 98 -2.47 1.77 5.31
C ALA A 98 -2.36 0.51 6.18
N ALA A 99 -3.04 0.48 7.32
CA ALA A 99 -3.05 -0.68 8.21
C ALA A 99 -3.63 -1.93 7.53
N ARG A 100 -4.61 -1.76 6.62
CA ARG A 100 -5.18 -2.87 5.87
C ARG A 100 -4.17 -3.42 4.86
N VAL A 101 -3.48 -2.54 4.13
CA VAL A 101 -2.44 -2.95 3.17
C VAL A 101 -1.28 -3.66 3.91
N TRP A 102 -0.80 -3.09 5.02
CA TRP A 102 0.21 -3.73 5.88
C TRP A 102 -0.22 -5.13 6.35
N TRP A 103 -1.47 -5.28 6.79
CA TRP A 103 -1.99 -6.58 7.21
C TRP A 103 -2.08 -7.56 6.05
N THR A 104 -2.44 -7.11 4.85
CA THR A 104 -2.49 -7.95 3.64
C THR A 104 -1.11 -8.49 3.28
N PHE A 105 -0.04 -7.68 3.31
CA PHE A 105 1.33 -8.19 3.16
C PHE A 105 1.64 -9.27 4.21
N ARG A 106 1.39 -8.97 5.49
CA ARG A 106 1.61 -9.91 6.60
C ARG A 106 0.82 -11.22 6.50
N ALA A 107 -0.32 -11.22 5.82
CA ALA A 107 -1.13 -12.41 5.60
C ALA A 107 -0.51 -13.36 4.57
N PHE A 108 0.32 -12.84 3.65
CA PHE A 108 0.92 -13.61 2.56
C PHE A 108 2.40 -13.96 2.75
N GLY A 109 3.10 -13.37 3.72
CA GLY A 109 4.48 -13.71 4.09
C GLY A 109 5.41 -12.52 4.01
#